data_AF-A0A5B7J669-F1
#
_entry.id   AF-A0A5B7J669-F1
#
_cell.length_a   1.000
_cell.length_b   1.000
_cell.length_c   1.000
_cell.angle_alpha   90.00
_cell.angle_beta   90.00
_cell.angle_gamma   90.00
#
_symmetry.space_group_name_H-M   'P 1'
#
loop_
_entity.id
_entity.type
_entity.pdbx_description
1 polymer ?
#
loop_
_entity_poly.entity_id
_entity_poly.type
_entity_poly.pdbx_seq_one_letter_code
_entity_poly.pdbx_strand_id
1 'polypeptide(L)'
;MDNARQWSEEALQLTMVNAMDQWVEESTRYRDEEEPLLLDLVFTKKPIIQYLSPMGKSDHVTLEMQIQEEDEISYTEDYKGEIELCKSNFEK
;
A
#
# COMPACT_ATOMS: atom_id res chain seq x y z
N MET A 1 -13.87 9.92 31.70
CA MET A 1 -12.86 8.92 31.30
C MET A 1 -13.27 8.38 29.93
N ASP A 2 -13.28 9.24 28.91
CA ASP A 2 -13.74 8.89 27.55
C ASP A 2 -12.61 8.92 26.51
N ASN A 3 -11.43 9.37 26.92
CA ASN A 3 -10.30 9.58 26.02
C ASN A 3 -9.88 8.27 25.34
N ALA A 4 -9.86 7.13 26.05
CA ALA A 4 -9.42 5.85 25.48
C ALA A 4 -10.29 5.38 24.30
N ARG A 5 -11.60 5.65 24.34
CA ARG A 5 -12.51 5.34 23.25
C ARG A 5 -12.29 6.27 22.06
N GLN A 6 -12.13 7.56 22.31
CA GLN A 6 -11.82 8.55 21.28
C GLN A 6 -10.49 8.22 20.56
N TRP A 7 -9.44 7.90 21.31
CA TRP A 7 -8.15 7.47 20.76
C TRP A 7 -8.28 6.20 19.91
N SER A 8 -9.11 5.24 20.31
CA SER A 8 -9.34 4.04 19.51
C SER A 8 -10.06 4.33 18.19
N GLU A 9 -11.00 5.26 18.17
CA GLU A 9 -11.73 5.66 16.96
C GLU A 9 -10.82 6.46 16.02
N GLU A 10 -10.01 7.39 16.53
CA GLU A 10 -9.03 8.17 15.76
C GLU A 10 -7.93 7.28 15.16
N ALA A 11 -7.39 6.35 15.94
CA ALA A 11 -6.38 5.40 15.45
C ALA A 11 -6.93 4.47 14.37
N LEU A 12 -8.18 4.00 14.51
CA LEU A 12 -8.85 3.20 13.48
C LEU A 12 -9.08 4.01 12.21
N GLN A 13 -9.53 5.26 12.31
CA GLN A 13 -9.70 6.14 11.15
C GLN A 13 -8.38 6.41 10.44
N LEU A 14 -7.32 6.73 11.19
CA LEU A 14 -5.99 6.96 10.64
C LEU A 14 -5.45 5.70 9.95
N THR A 15 -5.69 4.53 10.53
CA THR A 15 -5.32 3.24 9.93
C THR A 15 -6.11 2.98 8.67
N MET A 16 -7.43 3.20 8.67
CA MET A 16 -8.26 3.02 7.47
C MET A 16 -7.90 3.98 6.34
N VAL A 17 -7.53 5.22 6.68
CA VAL A 17 -7.09 6.21 5.70
C VAL A 17 -5.70 5.86 5.19
N ASN A 18 -4.78 5.40 6.03
CA ASN A 18 -3.39 5.16 5.64
C ASN A 18 -3.05 3.71 5.27
N ALA A 19 -4.01 2.80 5.38
CA ALA A 19 -3.85 1.42 4.97
C ALA A 19 -3.51 1.38 3.47
N MET A 20 -2.40 0.74 3.16
CA MET A 20 -2.00 0.42 1.80
C MET A 20 -2.25 -1.07 1.57
N ASP A 21 -2.89 -1.38 0.46
CA ASP A 21 -3.13 -2.74 0.03
C ASP A 21 -2.16 -3.11 -1.09
N GLN A 22 -1.97 -4.41 -1.29
CA GLN A 22 -1.24 -4.94 -2.44
C GLN A 22 -2.20 -5.03 -3.64
N TRP A 23 -1.83 -4.44 -4.78
CA TRP A 23 -2.75 -4.24 -5.92
C TRP A 23 -2.41 -5.04 -7.18
N VAL A 24 -1.33 -5.81 -7.18
CA VAL A 24 -0.94 -6.62 -8.35
C VAL A 24 -1.65 -7.97 -8.26
N GLU A 25 -2.59 -8.21 -9.17
CA GLU A 25 -3.41 -9.43 -9.18
C GLU A 25 -2.93 -10.43 -10.24
N GLU A 26 -2.26 -9.95 -11.29
CA GLU A 26 -1.83 -10.77 -12.42
C GLU A 26 -0.34 -11.14 -12.33
N SER A 27 0.04 -12.23 -13.01
CA SER A 27 1.45 -12.56 -13.21
C SER A 27 2.15 -11.42 -13.93
N THR A 28 3.26 -10.97 -13.38
CA THR A 28 4.01 -9.83 -13.93
C THR A 28 5.21 -10.27 -14.74
N ARG A 29 5.48 -11.58 -14.80
CA ARG A 29 6.58 -12.15 -15.58
C ARG A 29 6.09 -13.32 -16.43
N TYR A 30 6.42 -13.26 -17.72
CA TYR A 30 6.12 -14.27 -18.73
C TYR A 30 7.40 -14.58 -19.52
N ARG A 31 7.87 -15.83 -19.43
CA ARG A 31 8.91 -16.37 -20.32
C ARG A 31 8.32 -17.51 -21.13
N ASP A 32 8.80 -17.67 -22.36
CA ASP A 32 8.22 -18.58 -23.36
C ASP A 32 7.87 -19.98 -22.81
N GLU A 33 8.81 -20.64 -22.12
CA GLU A 33 8.64 -22.01 -21.61
C GLU A 33 8.51 -22.10 -20.08
N GLU A 34 8.48 -20.98 -19.36
CA GLU A 34 8.34 -20.97 -17.90
C GLU A 34 6.89 -20.63 -17.50
N GLU A 35 6.45 -21.13 -16.34
CA GLU A 35 5.15 -20.73 -15.80
C GLU A 35 5.13 -19.22 -15.48
N PRO A 36 4.01 -18.51 -15.74
CA PRO A 36 3.86 -17.11 -15.36
C PRO A 36 4.00 -16.91 -13.85
N LEU A 37 4.73 -15.87 -13.44
CA LEU A 37 4.98 -15.58 -12.03
C LEU A 37 4.52 -14.17 -11.65
N LEU A 38 3.93 -14.06 -10.46
CA LEU A 38 3.60 -12.79 -9.81
C LEU A 38 4.79 -12.39 -8.93
N LEU A 39 5.69 -11.57 -9.47
CA LEU A 39 6.94 -11.19 -8.80
C LEU A 39 6.97 -9.72 -8.41
N ASP A 40 6.26 -8.88 -9.16
CA ASP A 40 6.21 -7.45 -8.91
C ASP A 40 5.03 -7.15 -7.97
N LEU A 41 5.26 -6.29 -6.98
CA LEU A 41 4.28 -5.93 -5.97
C LEU A 41 4.12 -4.42 -5.92
N VAL A 42 2.89 -3.96 -5.77
CA VAL A 42 2.53 -2.54 -5.62
C VAL A 42 1.73 -2.41 -4.34
N PHE A 43 2.25 -1.64 -3.38
CA PHE A 43 1.54 -1.30 -2.15
C PHE A 43 1.16 0.17 -2.17
N THR A 44 -0.14 0.47 -2.24
CA THR A 44 -0.68 1.83 -2.21
C THR A 44 -2.14 1.82 -1.78
N LYS A 45 -2.76 2.98 -1.57
CA LYS A 45 -4.14 3.05 -1.09
C LYS A 45 -5.14 2.62 -2.16
N LYS A 46 -5.18 3.33 -3.30
CA LYS A 46 -6.10 3.05 -4.42
C LYS A 46 -5.50 3.48 -5.74
N PRO A 47 -4.76 2.61 -6.44
CA PRO A 47 -4.28 2.88 -7.78
C PRO A 47 -5.33 2.44 -8.82
N ILE A 48 -5.25 3.01 -10.02
CA ILE A 48 -5.79 2.39 -11.23
C ILE A 48 -4.59 1.78 -11.94
N ILE A 49 -4.55 0.45 -12.05
CA ILE A 49 -3.43 -0.30 -12.66
C ILE A 49 -3.86 -0.83 -14.02
N GLN A 50 -2.99 -0.68 -15.02
CA GLN A 50 -3.08 -1.31 -16.33
C GLN A 50 -1.84 -2.18 -16.58
N TYR A 51 -2.08 -3.39 -17.08
CA TYR A 51 -1.04 -4.35 -17.43
C TYR A 51 -0.76 -4.25 -18.93
N LEU A 52 0.42 -3.76 -19.28
CA LEU A 52 0.85 -3.60 -20.66
C LEU A 52 1.80 -4.72 -21.05
N SER A 53 1.57 -5.30 -22.24
CA SER A 53 2.40 -6.40 -22.75
C SER A 53 3.89 -6.05 -22.70
N PRO A 54 4.76 -7.03 -22.41
CA PRO A 54 6.20 -6.79 -22.32
C PRO A 54 6.72 -6.10 -23.59
N MET A 55 7.31 -4.93 -23.43
CA MET A 55 7.89 -4.19 -24.56
C MET A 55 9.34 -4.62 -24.77
N GLY A 56 9.66 -5.06 -25.98
CA GLY A 56 11.04 -5.36 -26.40
C GLY A 56 11.55 -6.71 -25.89
N LYS A 57 12.62 -6.70 -25.08
CA LYS A 57 13.29 -7.92 -24.57
C LYS A 57 12.99 -8.23 -23.10
N SER A 58 12.14 -7.44 -22.46
CA SER A 58 11.71 -7.70 -21.08
C SER A 58 10.79 -8.91 -21.06
N ASP A 59 11.02 -9.82 -20.12
CA ASP A 59 10.06 -10.87 -19.75
C ASP A 59 9.05 -10.39 -18.70
N HIS A 60 9.22 -9.17 -18.17
CA HIS A 60 8.27 -8.53 -17.27
C HIS A 60 7.24 -7.67 -18.01
N VAL A 61 5.99 -7.74 -17.55
CA VAL A 61 4.87 -6.87 -17.89
C VAL A 61 5.15 -5.46 -17.41
N THR A 62 4.78 -4.47 -18.22
CA THR A 62 4.85 -3.07 -17.77
C THR A 62 3.57 -2.71 -17.03
N LEU A 63 3.69 -2.32 -15.77
CA LEU A 63 2.56 -1.83 -14.96
C LEU A 63 2.46 -0.31 -15.11
N GLU A 64 1.41 0.17 -15.76
CA GLU A 64 1.07 1.58 -15.78
C GLU A 64 0.07 1.87 -14.66
N MET A 65 0.35 2.89 -13.84
CA MET A 65 -0.46 3.18 -12.66
C MET A 65 -0.82 4.66 -12.59
N GLN A 66 -2.09 4.93 -12.34
CA GLN A 66 -2.56 6.25 -11.95
C GLN A 66 -2.91 6.23 -10.46
N ILE A 67 -2.19 7.04 -9.68
CA ILE A 67 -2.48 7.25 -8.26
C ILE A 67 -3.41 8.45 -8.18
N GLN A 68 -4.56 8.27 -7.53
CA GLN A 68 -5.42 9.40 -7.21
C GLN A 68 -4.76 10.20 -6.08
N GLU A 69 -4.51 11.50 -6.28
CA GLU A 69 -4.24 12.39 -5.16
C GLU A 69 -5.49 12.40 -4.29
N GLU A 70 -5.37 11.89 -3.06
CA GLU A 70 -6.41 12.12 -2.05
C GLU A 70 -6.43 13.61 -1.71
N ASP A 71 -7.64 14.15 -1.49
CA ASP A 71 -7.85 15.47 -0.90
C ASP A 71 -6.87 15.63 0.27
N GLU A 72 -6.02 16.66 0.18
CA GLU A 72 -5.01 17.01 1.17
C GLU A 72 -5.62 16.83 2.57
N ILE A 73 -5.23 15.74 3.24
CA ILE A 73 -5.61 15.54 4.63
C ILE A 73 -4.94 16.71 5.33
N SER A 74 -5.69 17.75 5.66
CA SER A 74 -5.12 18.92 6.30
C SER A 74 -4.53 18.43 7.61
N TYR A 75 -3.21 18.33 7.68
CA TYR A 75 -2.55 18.00 8.92
C TYR A 75 -2.75 19.20 9.83
N THR A 76 -3.83 19.24 10.61
CA THR A 76 -3.82 20.06 11.81
C THR A 76 -2.66 19.52 12.64
N GLU A 77 -1.64 20.33 12.89
CA GLU A 77 -0.38 19.97 13.57
C GLU A 77 -0.57 19.40 15.00
N ASP A 78 -1.82 19.19 15.41
CA ASP A 78 -2.30 18.70 16.70
C ASP A 78 -1.95 17.22 16.96
N TYR A 79 -1.50 16.44 15.96
CA TYR A 79 -1.06 15.04 16.15
C TYR A 79 0.37 14.91 16.69
N LYS A 80 1.00 15.99 17.14
CA LYS A 80 2.30 15.96 17.82
C LYS A 80 2.22 15.36 19.24
N GLY A 81 1.35 14.36 19.44
CA GLY A 81 1.44 13.43 20.55
C GLY A 81 2.44 12.35 20.15
N GLU A 82 3.52 12.22 20.92
CA GLU A 82 4.56 11.20 20.73
C GLU A 82 3.91 9.81 20.54
N ILE A 83 3.95 9.26 19.32
CA ILE A 83 3.62 7.87 19.09
C ILE A 83 4.81 7.05 19.61
N GLU A 84 4.80 6.74 20.89
CA GLU A 84 5.74 5.79 21.48
C GLU A 84 5.33 4.38 21.03
N LEU A 85 5.77 4.00 19.83
CA LEU A 85 5.64 2.64 19.31
C LEU A 85 6.35 1.70 20.30
N CYS A 86 5.59 1.03 21.16
CA CYS A 86 6.08 -0.06 21.98
C CYS A 86 6.76 -1.09 21.08
N LYS A 87 8.10 -1.14 21.13
CA LYS A 87 8.89 -2.15 20.45
C LYS A 87 8.42 -3.52 20.93
N SER A 88 7.69 -4.23 20.08
CA SER A 88 7.35 -5.61 20.34
C SER A 88 8.62 -6.42 20.18
N ASN A 89 9.15 -6.93 21.30
CA ASN A 89 10.28 -7.87 21.28
C ASN A 89 9.77 -9.21 20.75
N PHE A 90 9.80 -9.39 19.43
CA PHE A 90 9.75 -10.71 18.83
C PHE A 90 11.11 -11.37 18.99
N GLU A 91 11.44 -11.78 20.22
CA GLU A 91 12.47 -12.78 20.44
C GLU A 91 11.88 -14.17 20.14
N LYS A 92 12.68 -14.98 19.44
CA LYS A 92 12.30 -16.24 18.82
C LYS A 92 12.54 -17.42 19.75
#